data_AF-A0A1V2B8I8-F1
#
_entry.id   AF-A0A1V2B8I8-F1
#
_cell.length_a   1.000
_cell.length_b   1.000
_cell.length_c   1.000
_cell.angle_alpha   90.00
_cell.angle_beta   90.00
_cell.angle_gamma   90.00
#
_symmetry.space_group_name_H-M   'P 1'
#
loop_
_entity.id
_entity.type
_entity.pdbx_description
1 polymer ?
#
loop_
_entity_poly.entity_id
_entity_poly.type
_entity_poly.pdbx_seq_one_letter_code
_entity_poly.pdbx_strand_id
1 'polypeptide(L)'
;MRQFLAGIFFFVTACGTKPSVTTSTNTNDSATAQITFSGDSGYLTMGEIFPSVLQNKIIDTTNSEGRWANITARHTMGKYYRYKDGYIACIVNVNPPFESLVLFQTNANGKVENIQPYYHGNYCNCWNGEFGFGKIKDCFYVRICGTGSAFTSSTLYIFRELTEQSEGQGIYEFIWRGSMTEPYRYKRMELSSLDLDNNKIHASYVEMKGNGRHKVWEKKTGHFAINYTLTNKAWIPDDSITLDSHVMNYN
;
A
#
# COMPACT_ATOMS: atom_id res chain seq x y z
N MET A 1 -41.23 -14.03 58.94
CA MET A 1 -40.99 -15.47 59.23
C MET A 1 -39.56 -15.80 58.86
N ARG A 2 -38.78 -16.29 59.84
CA ARG A 2 -37.54 -17.11 59.78
C ARG A 2 -36.41 -16.61 58.85
N GLN A 3 -35.40 -15.88 59.33
CA GLN A 3 -34.21 -16.33 60.08
C GLN A 3 -33.61 -17.67 59.61
N PHE A 4 -32.38 -17.62 59.08
CA PHE A 4 -31.32 -18.60 59.38
C PHE A 4 -29.94 -17.94 59.36
N LEU A 5 -29.25 -18.07 60.49
CA LEU A 5 -27.84 -17.75 60.77
C LEU A 5 -27.00 -19.01 60.52
N ALA A 6 -25.84 -18.85 59.90
CA ALA A 6 -24.60 -19.63 60.09
C ALA A 6 -23.50 -18.90 59.29
N GLY A 7 -22.31 -18.55 59.78
CA GLY A 7 -21.58 -19.03 60.94
C GLY A 7 -20.29 -19.71 60.50
N ILE A 8 -19.16 -19.01 60.71
CA ILE A 8 -17.80 -19.52 61.02
C ILE A 8 -16.93 -20.09 59.86
N PHE A 9 -15.79 -19.45 59.55
CA PHE A 9 -14.44 -19.80 60.03
C PHE A 9 -13.34 -18.98 59.33
N PHE A 10 -12.51 -18.33 60.15
CA PHE A 10 -11.23 -17.74 59.76
C PHE A 10 -10.20 -18.85 59.49
N PHE A 11 -9.48 -18.75 58.37
CA PHE A 11 -8.16 -19.36 58.22
C PHE A 11 -7.15 -18.25 57.94
N VAL A 12 -6.30 -17.97 58.93
CA VAL A 12 -5.10 -17.17 58.77
C VAL A 12 -4.01 -18.12 58.30
N THR A 13 -3.66 -18.06 57.01
CA THR A 13 -2.44 -18.70 56.48
C THR A 13 -1.37 -17.65 56.34
N ALA A 14 -0.42 -17.66 57.28
CA ALA A 14 0.85 -16.96 57.17
C ALA A 14 1.65 -17.62 56.02
N CYS A 15 1.72 -16.95 54.87
CA CYS A 15 2.59 -17.36 53.78
C CYS A 15 3.92 -16.60 53.90
N GLY A 16 5.00 -17.36 54.07
CA GLY A 16 6.34 -16.84 54.32
C GLY A 16 6.84 -15.89 53.24
N THR A 17 7.46 -14.81 53.69
CA THR A 17 8.27 -13.92 52.87
C THR A 17 9.43 -14.69 52.27
N LYS A 18 9.37 -14.96 50.95
CA LYS A 18 10.53 -15.36 50.16
C LYS A 18 11.46 -14.15 50.02
N PRO A 19 12.79 -14.32 50.12
CA PRO A 19 13.72 -13.25 49.79
C PRO A 19 13.57 -12.87 48.32
N SER A 20 13.23 -11.60 48.07
CA SER A 20 13.15 -11.03 46.74
C SER A 20 14.56 -10.94 46.17
N VAL A 21 14.92 -11.93 45.34
CA VAL A 21 16.09 -11.85 44.48
C VAL A 21 15.81 -10.71 43.51
N THR A 22 16.42 -9.55 43.79
CA THR A 22 16.40 -8.41 42.90
C THR A 22 17.36 -8.73 41.76
N THR A 23 16.88 -9.49 40.78
CA THR A 23 17.57 -9.64 39.51
C THR A 23 17.54 -8.27 38.86
N SER A 24 18.65 -7.54 38.95
CA SER A 24 18.89 -6.35 38.16
C SER A 24 18.75 -6.75 36.70
N THR A 25 17.57 -6.51 36.16
CA THR A 25 17.30 -6.58 34.74
C THR A 25 18.12 -5.44 34.16
N ASN A 26 19.32 -5.77 33.69
CA ASN A 26 20.00 -4.94 32.70
C ASN A 26 19.02 -4.81 31.54
N THR A 27 18.25 -3.73 31.55
CA THR A 27 17.64 -3.17 30.37
C THR A 27 18.81 -2.78 29.49
N ASN A 28 19.34 -3.75 28.74
CA ASN A 28 19.98 -3.48 27.49
C ASN A 28 18.91 -2.74 26.69
N ASP A 29 18.97 -1.41 26.71
CA ASP A 29 18.36 -0.56 25.70
C ASP A 29 18.87 -1.10 24.37
N SER A 30 18.08 -2.02 23.81
CA SER A 30 18.35 -2.62 22.52
C SER A 30 18.30 -1.45 21.56
N ALA A 31 19.47 -0.96 21.15
CA ALA A 31 19.62 0.12 20.19
C ALA A 31 18.63 -0.17 19.06
N THR A 32 17.60 0.66 18.99
CA THR A 32 16.49 0.44 18.07
C THR A 32 17.10 0.57 16.68
N ALA A 33 17.00 -0.46 15.86
CA ALA A 33 17.38 -0.45 14.46
C ALA A 33 16.48 0.57 13.75
N GLN A 34 16.93 1.82 13.73
CA GLN A 34 16.25 2.91 13.08
C GLN A 34 16.60 2.92 11.60
N ILE A 35 15.59 3.13 10.77
CA ILE A 35 15.77 3.36 9.35
C ILE A 35 16.44 4.71 9.20
N THR A 36 17.61 4.74 8.57
CA THR A 36 18.27 6.01 8.26
C THR A 36 17.70 6.56 6.97
N PHE A 37 16.86 7.58 7.07
CA PHE A 37 16.39 8.35 5.93
C PHE A 37 17.33 9.53 5.68
N SER A 38 17.52 9.90 4.42
CA SER A 38 18.35 11.05 4.05
C SER A 38 17.71 11.86 2.92
N GLY A 39 17.76 13.18 3.03
CA GLY A 39 17.18 14.08 2.04
C GLY A 39 15.66 14.03 1.96
N ASP A 40 15.10 14.52 0.85
CA ASP A 40 13.64 14.60 0.67
C ASP A 40 13.03 13.33 0.06
N SER A 41 13.84 12.47 -0.55
CA SER A 41 13.43 11.18 -1.09
C SER A 41 14.62 10.26 -1.32
N GLY A 42 14.38 8.95 -1.32
CA GLY A 42 15.41 7.97 -1.65
C GLY A 42 14.85 6.56 -1.82
N TYR A 43 15.75 5.64 -2.12
CA TYR A 43 15.45 4.21 -2.20
C TYR A 43 15.93 3.51 -0.92
N LEU A 44 15.27 2.40 -0.59
CA LEU A 44 15.63 1.53 0.53
C LEU A 44 16.07 0.19 -0.03
N THR A 45 17.25 -0.25 0.34
CA THR A 45 17.73 -1.60 0.03
C THR A 45 17.29 -2.60 1.10
N MET A 46 17.28 -3.88 0.75
CA MET A 46 16.99 -4.98 1.67
C MET A 46 17.85 -4.91 2.95
N GLY A 47 19.16 -4.63 2.82
CA GLY A 47 20.08 -4.55 3.94
C GLY A 47 19.80 -3.38 4.89
N GLU A 48 19.29 -2.27 4.38
CA GLU A 48 18.95 -1.09 5.17
C GLU A 48 17.62 -1.27 5.92
N ILE A 49 16.62 -1.88 5.28
CA ILE A 49 15.25 -1.85 5.78
C ILE A 49 14.87 -3.08 6.61
N PHE A 50 15.43 -4.25 6.29
CA PHE A 50 14.97 -5.52 6.88
C PHE A 50 15.12 -5.59 8.41
N PRO A 51 16.23 -5.12 9.04
CA PRO A 51 16.32 -5.10 10.50
C PRO A 51 15.19 -4.29 11.15
N SER A 52 14.86 -3.13 10.58
CA SER A 52 13.79 -2.27 11.07
C SER A 52 12.40 -2.86 10.84
N VAL A 53 12.19 -3.56 9.71
CA VAL A 53 10.92 -4.28 9.44
C VAL A 53 10.65 -5.33 10.51
N LEU A 54 11.66 -6.13 10.87
CA LEU A 54 11.55 -7.16 11.91
C LEU A 54 11.28 -6.54 13.29
N GLN A 55 12.05 -5.51 13.67
CA GLN A 55 11.93 -4.91 15.00
C GLN A 55 10.62 -4.17 15.20
N ASN A 56 10.17 -3.41 14.18
CA ASN A 56 8.95 -2.62 14.25
C ASN A 56 7.70 -3.39 13.83
N LYS A 57 7.84 -4.70 13.51
CA LYS A 57 6.74 -5.56 13.05
C LYS A 57 5.96 -4.94 11.88
N ILE A 58 6.68 -4.33 10.94
CA ILE A 58 6.07 -3.67 9.77
C ILE A 58 5.38 -4.71 8.88
N ILE A 59 5.96 -5.90 8.79
CA ILE A 59 5.46 -7.03 8.02
C ILE A 59 5.47 -8.26 8.93
N ASP A 60 4.47 -9.13 8.81
CA ASP A 60 4.49 -10.46 9.44
C ASP A 60 5.49 -11.36 8.69
N THR A 61 6.64 -11.65 9.29
CA THR A 61 7.68 -12.47 8.69
C THR A 61 7.59 -13.95 9.08
N THR A 62 6.60 -14.37 9.89
CA THR A 62 6.58 -15.68 10.55
C THR A 62 6.43 -16.90 9.62
N ASN A 63 6.09 -16.71 8.34
CA ASN A 63 6.01 -17.76 7.33
C ASN A 63 6.83 -17.46 6.06
N SER A 64 7.82 -16.58 6.18
CA SER A 64 8.46 -15.93 5.03
C SER A 64 9.90 -16.42 4.73
N GLU A 65 10.38 -17.39 5.52
CA GLU A 65 11.79 -17.79 5.64
C GLU A 65 12.47 -18.23 4.32
N GLY A 66 11.71 -18.52 3.26
CA GLY A 66 12.27 -18.87 1.95
C GLY A 66 12.45 -17.71 0.95
N ARG A 67 11.66 -16.64 1.03
CA ARG A 67 11.71 -15.57 -0.01
C ARG A 67 12.65 -14.44 0.36
N TRP A 68 12.58 -13.96 1.60
CA TRP A 68 13.46 -12.88 2.06
C TRP A 68 14.94 -13.29 2.09
N ALA A 69 15.23 -14.55 2.40
CA ALA A 69 16.60 -15.07 2.43
C ALA A 69 17.29 -15.06 1.05
N ASN A 70 16.52 -15.08 -0.04
CA ASN A 70 17.04 -15.08 -1.41
C ASN A 70 17.26 -13.68 -1.99
N ILE A 71 16.88 -12.62 -1.25
CA ILE A 71 17.02 -11.24 -1.70
C ILE A 71 18.37 -10.70 -1.24
N THR A 72 19.20 -10.27 -2.20
CA THR A 72 20.51 -9.70 -1.87
C THR A 72 20.36 -8.40 -1.08
N ALA A 73 21.29 -8.11 -0.16
CA ALA A 73 21.25 -6.90 0.66
C ALA A 73 21.17 -5.58 -0.14
N ARG A 74 21.67 -5.57 -1.39
CA ARG A 74 21.65 -4.39 -2.28
C ARG A 74 20.37 -4.24 -3.10
N HIS A 75 19.47 -5.23 -3.04
CA HIS A 75 18.23 -5.18 -3.80
C HIS A 75 17.35 -4.04 -3.29
N THR A 76 16.81 -3.22 -4.20
CA THR A 76 15.89 -2.14 -3.83
C THR A 76 14.56 -2.73 -3.42
N MET A 77 14.20 -2.56 -2.15
CA MET A 77 12.96 -3.06 -1.55
C MET A 77 11.94 -1.95 -1.29
N GLY A 78 12.34 -0.68 -1.37
CA GLY A 78 11.44 0.41 -1.05
C GLY A 78 11.85 1.75 -1.63
N LYS A 79 10.94 2.70 -1.47
CA LYS A 79 11.16 4.11 -1.74
C LYS A 79 10.50 4.94 -0.65
N TYR A 80 11.10 6.07 -0.31
CA TYR A 80 10.58 6.99 0.70
C TYR A 80 10.57 8.42 0.23
N TYR A 81 9.75 9.22 0.90
CA TYR A 81 9.69 10.67 0.76
C TYR A 81 9.52 11.32 2.12
N ARG A 82 10.10 12.52 2.28
CA ARG A 82 9.91 13.35 3.46
C ARG A 82 8.46 13.81 3.56
N TYR A 83 7.92 13.74 4.78
CA TYR A 83 6.55 14.08 5.10
C TYR A 83 6.47 14.71 6.50
N LYS A 84 6.11 16.00 6.54
CA LYS A 84 6.17 16.81 7.77
C LYS A 84 7.58 16.69 8.38
N ASP A 85 7.68 16.33 9.65
CA ASP A 85 8.97 16.17 10.34
C ASP A 85 9.59 14.78 10.17
N GLY A 86 8.91 13.84 9.52
CA GLY A 86 9.40 12.48 9.28
C GLY A 86 9.27 12.05 7.82
N TYR A 87 8.87 10.79 7.59
CA TYR A 87 8.86 10.18 6.25
C TYR A 87 7.65 9.28 6.03
N ILE A 88 7.21 9.18 4.78
CA ILE A 88 6.39 8.06 4.30
C ILE A 88 7.28 7.17 3.44
N ALA A 89 7.31 5.88 3.76
CA ALA A 89 8.02 4.87 2.99
C ALA A 89 7.03 3.83 2.46
N CYS A 90 7.32 3.28 1.30
CA CYS A 90 6.64 2.14 0.71
C CYS A 90 7.68 1.05 0.46
N ILE A 91 7.41 -0.16 0.94
CA ILE A 91 8.28 -1.32 0.78
C ILE A 91 7.52 -2.47 0.15
N VAL A 92 8.24 -3.32 -0.60
CA VAL A 92 7.70 -4.57 -1.14
C VAL A 92 7.67 -5.61 -0.03
N ASN A 93 6.49 -6.15 0.22
CA ASN A 93 6.28 -7.34 1.03
C ASN A 93 6.23 -8.57 0.12
N VAL A 94 7.25 -9.41 0.18
CA VAL A 94 7.39 -10.60 -0.69
C VAL A 94 6.70 -11.84 -0.14
N ASN A 95 5.87 -11.71 0.90
CA ASN A 95 5.16 -12.83 1.49
C ASN A 95 4.18 -13.52 0.51
N PRO A 96 3.93 -14.83 0.65
CA PRO A 96 2.92 -15.54 -0.14
C PRO A 96 1.49 -15.04 0.17
N PRO A 97 0.51 -15.22 -0.75
CA PRO A 97 0.62 -15.86 -2.08
C PRO A 97 1.12 -14.92 -3.19
N PHE A 98 1.03 -13.60 -3.00
CA PHE A 98 1.47 -12.58 -3.96
C PHE A 98 2.21 -11.46 -3.25
N GLU A 99 3.15 -10.84 -3.96
CA GLU A 99 3.80 -9.63 -3.46
C GLU A 99 2.75 -8.56 -3.16
N SER A 100 2.92 -7.85 -2.06
CA SER A 100 2.10 -6.70 -1.68
C SER A 100 3.01 -5.51 -1.39
N LEU A 101 2.40 -4.34 -1.23
CA LEU A 101 3.10 -3.16 -0.75
C LEU A 101 2.72 -2.91 0.70
N VAL A 102 3.66 -2.44 1.49
CA VAL A 102 3.39 -1.93 2.83
C VAL A 102 3.91 -0.52 2.91
N LEU A 103 3.02 0.40 3.26
CA LEU A 103 3.36 1.77 3.50
C LEU A 103 3.46 2.01 4.99
N PHE A 104 4.39 2.86 5.41
CA PHE A 104 4.44 3.28 6.80
C PHE A 104 4.92 4.72 6.93
N GLN A 105 4.50 5.37 8.00
CA GLN A 105 4.92 6.71 8.37
C GLN A 105 5.84 6.68 9.58
N THR A 106 6.81 7.58 9.58
CA THR A 106 7.69 7.82 10.72
C THR A 106 7.58 9.25 11.21
N ASN A 107 7.88 9.46 12.49
CA ASN A 107 8.06 10.80 13.07
C ASN A 107 9.51 11.31 12.92
N ALA A 108 9.78 12.48 13.50
CA ALA A 108 11.10 13.11 13.48
C ALA A 108 12.24 12.26 14.06
N ASN A 109 11.92 11.32 14.95
CA ASN A 109 12.88 10.42 15.57
C ASN A 109 13.02 9.09 14.83
N GLY A 110 12.40 8.96 13.64
CA GLY A 110 12.42 7.73 12.85
C GLY A 110 11.54 6.60 13.41
N LYS A 111 10.74 6.86 14.44
CA LYS A 111 9.80 5.87 15.00
C LYS A 111 8.62 5.69 14.05
N VAL A 112 8.26 4.43 13.77
CA VAL A 112 7.07 4.09 12.97
C VAL A 112 5.80 4.36 13.77
N GLU A 113 4.83 5.06 13.17
CA GLU A 113 3.58 5.47 13.84
C GLU A 113 2.30 4.99 13.12
N ASN A 114 2.38 4.72 11.82
CA ASN A 114 1.26 4.29 11.01
C ASN A 114 1.77 3.28 9.98
N ILE A 115 1.10 2.14 9.83
CA ILE A 115 1.45 1.07 8.89
C ILE A 115 0.18 0.69 8.15
N GLN A 116 0.23 0.70 6.82
CA GLN A 116 -0.91 0.40 5.97
C GLN A 116 -0.52 -0.63 4.89
N PRO A 117 -1.15 -1.81 4.89
CA PRO A 117 -1.01 -2.75 3.79
C PRO A 117 -1.72 -2.20 2.56
N TYR A 118 -1.06 -2.29 1.41
CA TYR A 118 -1.61 -1.99 0.10
C TYR A 118 -1.50 -3.26 -0.75
N TYR A 119 -2.66 -3.91 -0.92
CA TYR A 119 -2.75 -5.12 -1.70
C TYR A 119 -2.41 -4.81 -3.14
N HIS A 120 -1.47 -5.60 -3.64
CA HIS A 120 -1.05 -5.58 -5.02
C HIS A 120 -1.55 -6.85 -5.70
N GLY A 121 -2.02 -6.72 -6.94
CA GLY A 121 -2.47 -7.87 -7.72
C GLY A 121 -1.31 -8.77 -8.14
N ASN A 122 -1.65 -9.82 -8.87
CA ASN A 122 -0.77 -10.94 -9.21
C ASN A 122 0.32 -10.58 -10.23
N TYR A 123 0.40 -9.33 -10.68
CA TYR A 123 1.21 -8.91 -11.82
C TYR A 123 2.06 -7.69 -11.49
N CYS A 124 3.38 -7.82 -11.32
CA CYS A 124 4.27 -6.66 -11.09
C CYS A 124 4.66 -5.93 -12.40
N ASN A 125 3.90 -6.12 -13.48
CA ASN A 125 4.28 -5.67 -14.81
C ASN A 125 3.86 -4.23 -15.16
N CYS A 126 3.02 -3.58 -14.34
CA CYS A 126 2.59 -2.20 -14.60
C CYS A 126 3.61 -1.15 -14.13
N TRP A 127 4.65 -1.57 -13.43
CA TRP A 127 5.68 -0.69 -12.89
C TRP A 127 6.74 -0.26 -13.93
N ASN A 128 6.86 -0.97 -15.05
CA ASN A 128 7.78 -0.65 -16.16
C ASN A 128 9.24 -0.37 -15.72
N GLY A 129 9.72 -1.05 -14.67
CA GLY A 129 11.07 -0.86 -14.12
C GLY A 129 11.20 0.30 -13.12
N GLU A 130 10.13 1.05 -12.87
CA GLU A 130 10.07 2.07 -11.83
C GLU A 130 9.48 1.51 -10.54
N PHE A 131 9.77 2.12 -9.39
CA PHE A 131 9.10 1.74 -8.15
C PHE A 131 7.70 2.35 -8.14
N GLY A 132 6.65 1.56 -7.93
CA GLY A 132 5.25 1.98 -7.96
C GLY A 132 4.81 2.95 -6.85
N PHE A 133 5.73 3.64 -6.17
CA PHE A 133 5.43 4.64 -5.15
C PHE A 133 6.08 5.97 -5.51
N GLY A 134 5.30 7.03 -5.52
CA GLY A 134 5.77 8.35 -5.95
C GLY A 134 5.13 9.52 -5.25
N LYS A 135 5.53 10.72 -5.66
CA LYS A 135 5.01 12.00 -5.16
C LYS A 135 4.66 12.89 -6.35
N ILE A 136 3.49 13.52 -6.30
CA ILE A 136 3.01 14.51 -7.28
C ILE A 136 2.56 15.72 -6.47
N LYS A 137 3.30 16.83 -6.59
CA LYS A 137 3.11 18.04 -5.76
C LYS A 137 3.14 17.70 -4.26
N ASP A 138 2.06 17.98 -3.54
CA ASP A 138 1.87 17.72 -2.11
C ASP A 138 1.28 16.33 -1.81
N CYS A 139 0.93 15.54 -2.84
CA CYS A 139 0.35 14.21 -2.70
C CYS A 139 1.38 13.11 -2.95
N PHE A 140 1.16 11.96 -2.33
CA PHE A 140 1.82 10.69 -2.65
C PHE A 140 0.91 9.84 -3.53
N TYR A 141 1.49 8.90 -4.27
CA TYR A 141 0.73 7.90 -5.00
C TYR A 141 1.34 6.52 -4.88
N VAL A 142 0.48 5.51 -4.89
CA VAL A 142 0.84 4.10 -5.06
C VAL A 142 0.17 3.57 -6.33
N ARG A 143 0.97 3.07 -7.26
CA ARG A 143 0.56 2.37 -8.47
C ARG A 143 0.38 0.89 -8.16
N ILE A 144 -0.88 0.45 -8.16
CA ILE A 144 -1.26 -0.94 -7.96
C ILE A 144 -1.55 -1.57 -9.31
N CYS A 145 -0.91 -2.70 -9.59
CA CYS A 145 -1.26 -3.48 -10.77
C CYS A 145 -2.44 -4.40 -10.47
N GLY A 146 -3.32 -4.55 -11.46
CA GLY A 146 -4.47 -5.43 -11.39
C GLY A 146 -4.68 -6.21 -12.69
N THR A 147 -5.88 -6.76 -12.81
CA THR A 147 -6.30 -7.58 -13.95
C THR A 147 -7.49 -6.92 -14.63
N GLY A 148 -7.32 -6.56 -15.90
CA GLY A 148 -8.43 -6.28 -16.81
C GLY A 148 -9.03 -7.59 -17.36
N SER A 149 -10.12 -7.50 -18.13
CA SER A 149 -10.73 -8.73 -18.68
C SER A 149 -9.96 -9.31 -19.87
N ALA A 150 -9.11 -8.50 -20.51
CA ALA A 150 -8.24 -8.95 -21.61
C ALA A 150 -6.76 -9.05 -21.20
N PHE A 151 -6.24 -8.02 -20.53
CA PHE A 151 -4.83 -7.93 -20.09
C PHE A 151 -4.74 -7.24 -18.74
N THR A 152 -3.53 -6.98 -18.24
CA THR A 152 -3.31 -6.30 -16.96
C THR A 152 -3.91 -4.90 -16.90
N SER A 153 -4.16 -4.39 -15.70
CA SER A 153 -4.60 -3.02 -15.46
C SER A 153 -3.66 -2.33 -14.47
N SER A 154 -3.80 -1.02 -14.34
CA SER A 154 -3.15 -0.27 -13.28
C SER A 154 -4.05 0.83 -12.72
N THR A 155 -3.96 1.01 -11.41
CA THR A 155 -4.74 1.96 -10.64
C THR A 155 -3.80 2.74 -9.72
N LEU A 156 -3.92 4.07 -9.71
CA LEU A 156 -3.22 4.98 -8.82
C LEU A 156 -4.07 5.25 -7.58
N TYR A 157 -3.54 4.97 -6.41
CA TYR A 157 -4.06 5.44 -5.14
C TYR A 157 -3.30 6.70 -4.75
N ILE A 158 -3.94 7.86 -4.83
CA ILE A 158 -3.32 9.15 -4.55
C ILE A 158 -3.83 9.64 -3.19
N PHE A 159 -2.94 10.12 -2.32
CA PHE A 159 -3.30 10.56 -0.97
C PHE A 159 -2.34 11.64 -0.44
N ARG A 160 -2.85 12.52 0.42
CA ARG A 160 -2.03 13.51 1.15
C ARG A 160 -1.50 12.97 2.47
N GLU A 161 -2.32 12.17 3.14
CA GLU A 161 -2.00 11.50 4.39
C GLU A 161 -2.16 10.00 4.20
N LEU A 162 -1.32 9.18 4.85
CA LEU A 162 -1.43 7.74 4.70
C LEU A 162 -2.74 7.24 5.31
N THR A 163 -3.57 6.60 4.48
CA THR A 163 -4.85 5.99 4.86
C THR A 163 -4.83 4.51 4.52
N GLU A 164 -5.83 3.78 5.01
CA GLU A 164 -6.08 2.42 4.52
C GLU A 164 -6.41 2.44 3.03
N GLN A 165 -6.01 1.39 2.29
CA GLN A 165 -6.32 1.27 0.87
C GLN A 165 -7.83 1.26 0.59
N SER A 166 -8.62 0.71 1.52
CA SER A 166 -10.10 0.63 1.48
C SER A 166 -10.78 1.98 1.61
N GLU A 167 -10.15 2.96 2.26
CA GLU A 167 -10.67 4.33 2.37
C GLU A 167 -10.45 5.13 1.09
N GLY A 168 -9.46 4.75 0.29
CA GLY A 168 -9.13 5.43 -0.97
C GLY A 168 -9.94 4.90 -2.15
N GLN A 169 -10.34 5.81 -3.04
CA GLN A 169 -10.79 5.45 -4.37
C GLN A 169 -9.60 5.51 -5.33
N GLY A 170 -9.36 4.40 -6.04
CA GLY A 170 -8.31 4.33 -7.04
C GLY A 170 -8.69 5.08 -8.33
N ILE A 171 -7.73 5.79 -8.90
CA ILE A 171 -7.83 6.42 -10.23
C ILE A 171 -7.23 5.46 -11.23
N TYR A 172 -7.99 5.01 -12.23
CA TYR A 172 -7.44 4.12 -13.25
C TYR A 172 -6.32 4.84 -14.02
N GLU A 173 -5.13 4.24 -14.06
CA GLU A 173 -4.05 4.66 -14.95
C GLU A 173 -4.24 4.00 -16.32
N PHE A 174 -4.53 2.70 -16.34
CA PHE A 174 -5.04 2.06 -17.54
C PHE A 174 -5.83 0.81 -17.21
N ILE A 175 -6.75 0.43 -18.09
CA ILE A 175 -7.48 -0.83 -17.99
C ILE A 175 -7.78 -1.40 -19.37
N TRP A 176 -7.59 -2.72 -19.50
CA TRP A 176 -7.90 -3.46 -20.71
C TRP A 176 -9.20 -4.24 -20.53
N ARG A 177 -10.14 -4.05 -21.44
CA ARG A 177 -11.43 -4.72 -21.46
C ARG A 177 -11.67 -5.38 -22.79
N GLY A 178 -12.12 -6.63 -22.79
CA GLY A 178 -12.61 -7.29 -23.98
C GLY A 178 -12.42 -8.79 -23.95
N SER A 179 -12.36 -9.37 -25.14
CA SER A 179 -12.18 -10.81 -25.34
C SER A 179 -10.81 -11.13 -25.91
N MET A 180 -10.15 -12.08 -25.25
CA MET A 180 -8.94 -12.76 -25.73
C MET A 180 -9.26 -14.06 -26.48
N THR A 181 -10.52 -14.31 -26.78
CA THR A 181 -10.96 -15.39 -27.68
C THR A 181 -11.34 -14.82 -29.04
N GLU A 182 -11.22 -15.63 -30.09
CA GLU A 182 -11.53 -15.18 -31.45
C GLU A 182 -13.02 -14.86 -31.63
N PRO A 183 -13.36 -13.72 -32.29
CA PRO A 183 -12.45 -12.71 -32.80
C PRO A 183 -11.89 -11.83 -31.67
N TYR A 184 -10.55 -11.67 -31.62
CA TYR A 184 -9.88 -10.79 -30.67
C TYR A 184 -10.43 -9.39 -30.79
N ARG A 185 -10.87 -8.84 -29.67
CA ARG A 185 -11.39 -7.49 -29.61
C ARG A 185 -11.19 -7.00 -28.19
N TYR A 186 -10.51 -5.88 -28.05
CA TYR A 186 -10.31 -5.24 -26.77
C TYR A 186 -10.30 -3.73 -26.92
N LYS A 187 -10.55 -3.08 -25.79
CA LYS A 187 -10.48 -1.66 -25.57
C LYS A 187 -9.52 -1.42 -24.42
N ARG A 188 -8.66 -0.43 -24.57
CA ARG A 188 -7.82 0.10 -23.51
C ARG A 188 -8.26 1.52 -23.23
N MET A 189 -8.53 1.80 -21.96
CA MET A 189 -8.59 3.16 -21.43
C MET A 189 -7.26 3.45 -20.77
N GLU A 190 -6.64 4.59 -21.07
CA GLU A 190 -5.33 4.99 -20.53
C GLU A 190 -5.35 6.46 -20.15
N LEU A 191 -4.85 6.77 -18.95
CA LEU A 191 -4.63 8.10 -18.43
C LEU A 191 -3.52 8.77 -19.25
N SER A 192 -3.86 9.85 -19.94
CA SER A 192 -2.92 10.62 -20.77
C SER A 192 -2.38 11.86 -20.09
N SER A 193 -3.14 12.45 -19.16
CA SER A 193 -2.65 13.50 -18.27
C SER A 193 -3.37 13.45 -16.93
N LEU A 194 -2.70 13.94 -15.90
CA LEU A 194 -3.19 14.03 -14.54
C LEU A 194 -2.72 15.34 -13.92
N ASP A 195 -3.63 16.29 -13.78
CA ASP A 195 -3.35 17.60 -13.23
C ASP A 195 -3.99 17.73 -11.85
N LEU A 196 -3.16 17.89 -10.82
CA LEU A 196 -3.61 18.05 -9.43
C LEU A 196 -3.65 19.54 -9.07
N ASP A 197 -4.81 20.05 -8.67
CA ASP A 197 -4.98 21.42 -8.17
C ASP A 197 -5.77 21.41 -6.87
N ASN A 198 -5.07 21.62 -5.76
CA ASN A 198 -5.65 21.60 -4.43
C ASN A 198 -6.50 20.34 -4.22
N ASN A 199 -7.80 20.50 -3.94
CA ASN A 199 -8.73 19.41 -3.67
C ASN A 199 -9.37 18.85 -4.95
N LYS A 200 -8.78 19.12 -6.12
CA LYS A 200 -9.26 18.62 -7.41
C LYS A 200 -8.14 17.91 -8.16
N ILE A 201 -8.53 16.86 -8.87
CA ILE A 201 -7.70 16.22 -9.89
C ILE A 201 -8.47 16.28 -11.20
N HIS A 202 -7.81 16.72 -12.26
CA HIS A 202 -8.29 16.60 -13.62
C HIS A 202 -7.53 15.46 -14.30
N ALA A 203 -8.25 14.39 -14.64
CA ALA A 203 -7.70 13.22 -15.32
C ALA A 203 -8.21 13.16 -16.76
N SER A 204 -7.32 13.26 -17.72
CA SER A 204 -7.64 13.05 -19.13
C SER A 204 -7.33 11.62 -19.56
N TYR A 205 -8.21 11.04 -20.34
CA TYR A 205 -8.13 9.66 -20.81
C TYR A 205 -8.12 9.58 -22.34
N VAL A 206 -7.39 8.61 -22.85
CA VAL A 206 -7.41 8.17 -24.25
C VAL A 206 -8.00 6.77 -24.29
N GLU A 207 -8.85 6.55 -25.28
CA GLU A 207 -9.39 5.23 -25.58
C GLU A 207 -8.74 4.67 -26.82
N MET A 208 -8.34 3.42 -26.75
CA MET A 208 -7.77 2.66 -27.86
C MET A 208 -8.53 1.37 -28.06
N LYS A 209 -8.71 0.94 -29.31
CA LYS A 209 -9.28 -0.37 -29.66
C LYS A 209 -8.27 -1.17 -30.47
N GLY A 210 -8.17 -2.45 -30.19
CA GLY A 210 -7.37 -3.40 -30.96
C GLY A 210 -8.14 -4.69 -31.23
N ASN A 211 -7.75 -5.40 -32.28
CA ASN A 211 -8.48 -6.57 -32.81
C ASN A 211 -7.58 -7.76 -33.17
N GLY A 212 -6.46 -7.94 -32.45
CA GLY A 212 -5.52 -9.04 -32.68
C GLY A 212 -4.89 -9.55 -31.39
N ARG A 213 -4.14 -10.66 -31.44
CA ARG A 213 -3.48 -11.27 -30.26
C ARG A 213 -2.48 -10.36 -29.54
N HIS A 214 -1.97 -9.35 -30.24
CA HIS A 214 -0.90 -8.48 -29.77
C HIS A 214 -1.38 -7.02 -29.67
N LYS A 215 -0.78 -6.26 -28.75
CA LYS A 215 -1.03 -4.82 -28.52
C LYS A 215 -0.66 -3.92 -29.71
N VAL A 216 -0.07 -4.49 -30.77
CA VAL A 216 0.56 -3.75 -31.88
C VAL A 216 -0.49 -3.11 -32.83
N TRP A 217 -1.76 -3.50 -32.74
CA TRP A 217 -2.82 -3.06 -33.66
C TRP A 217 -3.81 -2.06 -33.06
N GLU A 218 -3.37 -1.31 -32.05
CA GLU A 218 -4.21 -0.34 -31.36
C GLU A 218 -4.44 0.92 -32.20
N LYS A 219 -5.71 1.35 -32.30
CA LYS A 219 -6.10 2.63 -32.86
C LYS A 219 -6.74 3.48 -31.77
N LYS A 220 -6.32 4.74 -31.64
CA LYS A 220 -7.02 5.72 -30.79
C LYS A 220 -8.42 5.95 -31.34
N THR A 221 -9.42 5.85 -30.48
CA THR A 221 -10.84 5.96 -30.86
C THR A 221 -11.59 7.06 -30.13
N GLY A 222 -11.05 7.59 -29.04
CA GLY A 222 -11.77 8.56 -28.21
C GLY A 222 -10.89 9.21 -27.16
N HIS A 223 -11.43 10.29 -26.60
CA HIS A 223 -10.85 11.06 -25.52
C HIS A 223 -11.99 11.52 -24.61
N PHE A 224 -11.75 11.51 -23.30
CA PHE A 224 -12.66 12.09 -22.32
C PHE A 224 -11.87 12.50 -21.08
N ALA A 225 -12.49 13.24 -20.17
CA ALA A 225 -11.85 13.64 -18.93
C ALA A 225 -12.81 13.45 -17.75
N ILE A 226 -12.25 13.15 -16.58
CA ILE A 226 -12.97 13.02 -15.32
C ILE A 226 -12.29 13.94 -14.32
N ASN A 227 -13.10 14.78 -13.67
CA ASN A 227 -12.66 15.50 -12.50
C ASN A 227 -12.89 14.64 -11.27
N TYR A 228 -11.97 14.68 -10.31
CA TYR A 228 -12.12 14.07 -9.00
C TYR A 228 -12.03 15.15 -7.93
N THR A 229 -12.90 15.08 -6.94
CA THR A 229 -12.91 15.97 -5.79
C THR A 229 -12.50 15.21 -4.53
N LEU A 230 -11.55 15.75 -3.77
CA LEU A 230 -11.12 15.18 -2.50
C LEU A 230 -12.22 15.34 -1.44
N THR A 231 -12.82 14.22 -1.04
CA THR A 231 -13.87 14.15 -0.01
C THR A 231 -13.48 13.09 1.01
N ASN A 232 -13.41 13.44 2.30
CA ASN A 232 -13.06 12.51 3.39
C ASN A 232 -11.79 11.67 3.09
N LYS A 233 -10.72 12.34 2.61
CA LYS A 233 -9.43 11.73 2.22
C LYS A 233 -9.45 10.85 0.96
N ALA A 234 -10.59 10.70 0.28
CA ALA A 234 -10.73 9.93 -0.96
C ALA A 234 -10.97 10.85 -2.17
N TRP A 235 -10.43 10.48 -3.34
CA TRP A 235 -10.68 11.17 -4.61
C TRP A 235 -11.93 10.61 -5.28
N ILE A 236 -13.05 11.34 -5.19
CA ILE A 236 -14.34 10.89 -5.71
C ILE A 236 -14.53 11.46 -7.12
N PRO A 237 -14.83 10.63 -8.15
CA PRO A 237 -15.12 11.14 -9.48
C PRO A 237 -16.41 11.98 -9.46
N ASP A 238 -16.36 13.17 -10.05
CA ASP A 238 -17.52 14.07 -10.14
C ASP A 238 -18.61 13.49 -11.08
N ASP A 239 -18.22 12.60 -12.01
CA ASP A 239 -19.11 11.88 -12.93
C ASP A 239 -18.71 10.40 -13.00
N SER A 240 -19.16 9.61 -12.01
CA SER A 240 -18.93 8.17 -11.98
C SER A 240 -19.62 7.42 -13.11
N ILE A 241 -20.77 7.91 -13.60
CA ILE A 241 -21.53 7.26 -14.69
C ILE A 241 -20.71 7.28 -15.98
N THR A 242 -20.13 8.44 -16.32
CA THR A 242 -19.26 8.54 -17.49
C THR A 242 -18.06 7.62 -17.33
N LEU A 243 -17.34 7.68 -16.19
CA LEU A 243 -16.19 6.80 -15.94
C LEU A 243 -16.54 5.32 -16.08
N ASP A 244 -17.62 4.88 -15.43
CA ASP A 244 -18.07 3.49 -15.46
C ASP A 244 -18.51 3.06 -16.87
N SER A 245 -19.13 3.96 -17.63
CA SER A 245 -19.49 3.67 -19.02
C SER A 245 -18.27 3.39 -19.89
N HIS A 246 -17.12 4.01 -19.60
CA HIS A 246 -15.88 3.76 -20.33
C HIS A 246 -15.12 2.53 -19.81
N VAL A 247 -15.22 2.22 -18.52
CA VAL A 247 -14.56 1.09 -17.83
C VAL A 247 -15.30 -0.24 -17.99
N MET A 248 -16.63 -0.22 -17.99
CA MET A 248 -17.49 -1.42 -17.98
C MET A 248 -18.07 -1.76 -19.35
N ASN A 249 -18.37 -0.76 -20.19
CA ASN A 249 -18.97 -1.05 -21.49
C ASN A 249 -17.92 -1.51 -22.49
N TYR A 250 -17.93 -2.82 -22.69
CA TYR A 250 -17.37 -3.48 -23.84
C TYR A 250 -18.56 -3.95 -24.70
N ASN A 251 -19.08 -3.05 -25.53
CA ASN A 251 -20.09 -3.35 -26.55
C ASN A 251 -19.42 -3.34 -27.94
#